data_AF-A0A1S4BKQ4-F1
#
_entry.id   AF-A0A1S4BKQ4-F1
#
_cell.length_a   1.000
_cell.length_b   1.000
_cell.length_c   1.000
_cell.angle_alpha   90.00
_cell.angle_beta   90.00
_cell.angle_gamma   90.00
#
_symmetry.space_group_name_H-M   'P 1'
#
loop_
_entity.id
_entity.type
_entity.pdbx_description
1 polymer ?
#
loop_
_entity_poly.entity_id
_entity_poly.type
_entity_poly.pdbx_seq_one_letter_code
_entity_poly.pdbx_strand_id
1 'polypeptide(L)'
;MLIACKYEEIWAPEVNDFIHISENAYAREQILQMEKAILGKLEWYLTVPTPYVFLVRYIKAATPSNNQEMENMTFFFAELGLMNYKTTISYCPSMLAASSVYAARSTLNKTPLWTQTLQHHSGYSEDQLMECAKQLVSYHLGAAESKLKAIYRKFSSPDRGAVAFFPPARNLLPPTTTDAASSS
;
A
#
# COMPACT_ATOMS: atom_id res chain seq x y z
N MET A 1 -3.62 14.47 8.92
CA MET A 1 -2.49 13.93 9.71
C MET A 1 -2.69 14.18 11.20
N LEU A 2 -2.80 15.43 11.69
CA LEU A 2 -3.05 15.75 13.10
C LEU A 2 -4.16 14.91 13.78
N ILE A 3 -5.36 14.89 13.19
CA ILE A 3 -6.51 14.10 13.70
C ILE A 3 -6.16 12.61 13.80
N ALA A 4 -5.52 12.05 12.77
CA ALA A 4 -5.16 10.63 12.75
C ALA A 4 -4.11 10.29 13.81
N CYS A 5 -3.08 11.15 14.01
CA CYS A 5 -2.09 10.94 15.06
C CYS A 5 -2.72 10.98 16.46
N LYS A 6 -3.61 11.95 16.73
CA LYS A 6 -4.36 11.99 18.00
C LYS A 6 -5.22 10.75 18.25
N TYR A 7 -5.64 10.07 17.20
CA TYR A 7 -6.52 8.90 17.27
C TYR A 7 -5.73 7.59 17.42
N GLU A 8 -4.62 7.41 16.69
CA GLU A 8 -3.86 6.14 16.64
C GLU A 8 -2.58 6.12 17.50
N GLU A 9 -1.92 7.26 17.75
CA GLU A 9 -0.62 7.30 18.43
C GLU A 9 -0.78 7.42 19.95
N ILE A 10 0.07 6.71 20.70
CA ILE A 10 0.18 6.89 22.16
C ILE A 10 0.68 8.31 22.48
N TRP A 11 1.63 8.79 21.68
CA TRP A 11 2.25 10.10 21.82
C TRP A 11 2.08 10.88 20.52
N ALA A 12 0.94 11.54 20.37
CA ALA A 12 0.67 12.36 19.20
C ALA A 12 1.55 13.63 19.18
N PRO A 13 2.06 14.07 18.01
CA PRO A 13 2.79 15.32 17.89
C PRO A 13 1.93 16.54 18.24
N GLU A 14 2.57 17.60 18.72
CA GLU A 14 1.89 18.84 19.04
C GLU A 14 1.55 19.64 17.77
N VAL A 15 0.63 20.60 17.89
CA VAL A 15 0.27 21.48 16.75
C VAL A 15 1.49 22.23 16.20
N ASN A 16 2.43 22.59 17.08
CA ASN A 16 3.67 23.27 16.68
C ASN A 16 4.56 22.41 15.78
N ASP A 17 4.55 21.09 15.95
CA ASP A 17 5.28 20.17 15.07
C ASP A 17 4.70 20.21 13.65
N PHE A 18 3.37 20.28 13.51
CA PHE A 18 2.71 20.40 12.21
C PHE A 18 2.93 21.76 11.55
N ILE A 19 3.01 22.85 12.33
CA ILE A 19 3.41 24.17 11.83
C ILE A 19 4.81 24.07 11.24
N HIS A 20 5.74 23.46 11.98
CA HIS A 20 7.12 23.30 11.56
C HIS A 20 7.27 22.43 10.30
N ILE A 21 6.58 21.28 10.24
CA ILE A 21 6.55 20.38 9.07
C ILE A 21 5.98 21.08 7.83
N SER A 22 5.07 22.03 8.01
CA SER A 22 4.51 22.84 6.93
C SER A 22 5.38 24.05 6.53
N GLU A 23 6.63 24.13 7.01
CA GLU A 23 7.54 25.27 6.81
C GLU A 23 6.92 26.61 7.26
N ASN A 24 6.13 26.59 8.34
CA ASN A 24 5.37 27.74 8.86
C ASN A 24 4.38 28.35 7.86
N ALA A 25 3.91 27.59 6.86
CA ALA A 25 2.92 28.06 5.90
C ALA A 25 1.55 28.39 6.54
N TYR A 26 1.26 27.83 7.72
CA TYR A 26 -0.01 28.01 8.43
C TYR A 26 0.20 28.43 9.88
N ALA A 27 -0.64 29.35 10.34
CA ALA A 27 -0.73 29.73 11.75
C ALA A 27 -1.45 28.66 12.57
N ARG A 28 -1.17 28.64 13.88
CA ARG A 28 -1.78 27.70 14.84
C ARG A 28 -3.31 27.72 14.78
N GLU A 29 -3.89 28.91 14.70
CA GLU A 29 -5.34 29.12 14.66
C GLU A 29 -5.96 28.50 13.40
N GLN A 30 -5.27 28.57 12.26
CA GLN A 30 -5.75 27.99 11.00
C GLN A 30 -5.79 26.46 11.07
N ILE A 31 -4.76 25.84 11.64
CA ILE A 31 -4.71 24.38 11.83
C ILE A 31 -5.84 23.92 12.74
N LEU A 32 -6.08 24.61 13.86
CA LEU A 32 -7.14 24.27 14.80
C LEU A 32 -8.54 24.50 14.23
N GLN A 33 -8.74 25.57 13.46
CA GLN A 33 -9.99 25.80 12.74
C GLN A 33 -10.26 24.68 11.73
N MET A 34 -9.25 24.26 10.98
CA MET A 34 -9.38 23.18 10.01
C MET A 34 -9.61 21.82 10.68
N GLU A 35 -8.94 21.55 11.80
CA GLU A 35 -9.20 20.35 12.62
C GLU A 35 -10.68 20.26 13.00
N LYS A 36 -11.24 21.35 13.57
CA LYS A 36 -12.67 21.41 13.94
C LYS A 36 -13.59 21.27 12.73
N ALA A 37 -13.25 21.89 11.60
CA ALA A 37 -14.03 21.81 10.38
C ALA A 37 -14.09 20.38 9.81
N ILE A 38 -12.94 19.69 9.77
CA ILE A 38 -12.85 18.29 9.32
C ILE A 38 -13.65 17.38 10.26
N LEU A 39 -13.46 17.50 11.57
CA LEU A 39 -14.19 16.70 12.58
C LEU A 39 -15.71 16.91 12.46
N GLY A 40 -16.15 18.15 12.26
CA GLY A 40 -17.55 18.46 12.04
C GLY A 40 -18.11 17.86 10.75
N LYS A 41 -17.32 17.82 9.67
CA LYS A 41 -17.74 17.20 8.40
C LYS A 41 -17.76 15.68 8.43
N LEU A 42 -16.91 15.06 9.24
CA LEU A 42 -16.91 13.61 9.46
C LEU A 42 -17.92 13.17 10.52
N GLU A 43 -18.63 14.11 11.16
CA GLU A 43 -19.56 13.84 12.26
C GLU A 43 -18.91 13.00 13.38
N TRP A 44 -17.61 13.18 13.59
CA TRP A 44 -16.79 12.41 14.54
C TRP A 44 -16.70 10.90 14.28
N TYR A 45 -17.11 10.42 13.10
CA TYR A 45 -16.88 9.04 12.67
C TYR A 45 -15.43 8.85 12.19
N LEU A 46 -14.52 8.64 13.14
CA LEU A 46 -13.08 8.48 12.88
C LEU A 46 -12.63 7.02 12.77
N THR A 47 -13.40 6.09 13.35
CA THR A 47 -13.08 4.65 13.32
C THR A 47 -13.50 4.05 11.98
N VAL A 48 -12.56 4.02 11.04
CA VAL A 48 -12.77 3.42 9.71
C VAL A 48 -11.77 2.29 9.46
N PRO A 49 -12.15 1.23 8.73
CA PRO A 49 -11.21 0.17 8.39
C PRO A 49 -10.15 0.69 7.41
N THR A 50 -8.88 0.51 7.76
CA THR A 50 -7.74 0.85 6.88
C THR A 50 -7.17 -0.40 6.23
N PRO A 51 -6.40 -0.30 5.12
CA PRO A 51 -5.75 -1.48 4.54
C PRO A 51 -4.82 -2.17 5.54
N TYR A 52 -4.20 -1.41 6.45
CA TYR A 52 -3.26 -1.92 7.44
C TYR A 52 -3.83 -3.05 8.31
N VAL A 53 -5.06 -2.91 8.82
CA VAL A 53 -5.66 -3.94 9.68
C VAL A 53 -5.88 -5.27 8.95
N PHE A 54 -6.15 -5.22 7.64
CA PHE A 54 -6.27 -6.42 6.80
C PHE A 54 -4.91 -6.99 6.43
N LEU A 55 -3.93 -6.13 6.13
CA LEU A 55 -2.56 -6.53 5.79
C LEU A 55 -1.94 -7.40 6.89
N VAL A 56 -2.01 -6.96 8.15
CA VAL A 56 -1.45 -7.71 9.29
C VAL A 56 -2.06 -9.13 9.36
N ARG A 57 -3.34 -9.29 9.04
CA ARG A 57 -4.01 -10.59 9.03
C ARG A 57 -3.61 -11.44 7.82
N TYR A 58 -3.60 -10.85 6.62
CA TYR A 58 -3.32 -11.59 5.39
C TYR A 58 -1.85 -11.96 5.23
N ILE A 59 -0.91 -11.14 5.72
CA ILE A 59 0.52 -11.48 5.73
C ILE A 59 0.77 -12.73 6.60
N LYS A 60 0.14 -12.79 7.79
CA LYS A 60 0.19 -13.98 8.66
C LYS A 60 -0.38 -15.23 7.98
N ALA A 61 -1.46 -15.09 7.21
CA ALA A 61 -2.04 -16.18 6.43
C ALA A 61 -1.17 -16.58 5.22
N ALA A 62 -0.40 -15.65 4.65
CA ALA A 62 0.46 -15.88 3.50
C ALA A 62 1.73 -16.66 3.85
N THR A 63 2.31 -16.40 5.03
CA THR A 63 3.55 -17.05 5.46
C THR A 63 3.46 -17.44 6.94
N PRO A 64 3.47 -18.76 7.27
CA PRO A 64 3.46 -19.23 8.65
C PRO A 64 4.76 -18.91 9.41
N SER A 65 5.88 -18.75 8.69
CA SER A 65 7.16 -18.30 9.24
C SER A 65 7.32 -16.79 9.09
N ASN A 66 8.00 -16.16 10.06
CA ASN A 66 8.22 -14.72 10.07
C ASN A 66 9.15 -14.30 8.91
N ASN A 67 8.57 -14.01 7.75
CA ASN A 67 9.30 -13.61 6.55
C ASN A 67 9.17 -12.09 6.34
N GLN A 68 10.16 -11.37 6.87
CA GLN A 68 10.24 -9.91 6.82
C GLN A 68 10.26 -9.37 5.37
N GLU A 69 10.86 -10.11 4.42
CA GLU A 69 10.88 -9.74 3.00
C GLU A 69 9.46 -9.72 2.41
N MET A 70 8.66 -10.75 2.70
CA MET A 70 7.27 -10.84 2.26
C MET A 70 6.41 -9.73 2.87
N GLU A 71 6.59 -9.45 4.16
CA GLU A 71 5.91 -8.35 4.85
C GLU A 71 6.25 -6.99 4.22
N ASN A 72 7.55 -6.70 4.07
CA ASN A 72 8.02 -5.45 3.47
C ASN A 72 7.53 -5.29 2.03
N MET A 73 7.56 -6.36 1.23
CA MET A 73 7.07 -6.31 -0.14
C MET A 73 5.56 -6.07 -0.22
N THR A 74 4.80 -6.66 0.70
CA THR A 74 3.36 -6.42 0.78
C THR A 74 3.06 -4.96 1.16
N PHE A 75 3.76 -4.41 2.16
CA PHE A 75 3.59 -3.01 2.54
C PHE A 75 3.99 -2.06 1.41
N PHE A 76 5.05 -2.37 0.67
CA PHE A 76 5.45 -1.60 -0.50
C PHE A 76 4.32 -1.48 -1.52
N PHE A 77 3.69 -2.60 -1.90
CA PHE A 77 2.55 -2.59 -2.83
C PHE A 77 1.33 -1.87 -2.27
N ALA A 78 1.01 -2.06 -0.98
CA ALA A 78 -0.12 -1.39 -0.36
C ALA A 78 0.06 0.14 -0.33
N GLU A 79 1.26 0.62 0.00
CA GLU A 79 1.58 2.05 0.00
C GLU A 79 1.57 2.63 -1.43
N LEU A 80 2.09 1.90 -2.43
CA LEU A 80 1.96 2.30 -3.84
C LEU A 80 0.50 2.40 -4.26
N GLY A 81 -0.35 1.48 -3.80
CA GLY A 81 -1.79 1.51 -4.04
C GLY A 81 -2.44 2.75 -3.43
N LEU A 82 -2.18 3.03 -2.16
CA LEU A 82 -2.73 4.19 -1.43
C LEU A 82 -2.31 5.54 -2.02
N MET A 83 -1.09 5.62 -2.57
CA MET A 83 -0.60 6.83 -3.25
C MET A 83 -1.36 7.14 -4.55
N ASN A 84 -1.96 6.12 -5.18
CA ASN A 84 -2.64 6.26 -6.46
C ASN A 84 -4.16 6.40 -6.28
N TYR A 85 -4.68 7.58 -6.65
CA TYR A 85 -6.10 7.93 -6.50
C TYR A 85 -7.06 6.88 -7.08
N LYS A 86 -6.78 6.37 -8.28
CA LYS A 86 -7.61 5.36 -8.96
C LYS A 86 -7.83 4.13 -8.09
N THR A 87 -6.78 3.65 -7.41
CA THR A 87 -6.85 2.45 -6.56
C THR A 87 -7.73 2.72 -5.34
N THR A 88 -7.51 3.85 -4.67
CA THR A 88 -8.19 4.21 -3.42
C THR A 88 -9.70 4.43 -3.60
N ILE A 89 -10.15 4.87 -4.78
CA ILE A 89 -11.59 5.02 -5.06
C ILE A 89 -12.24 3.74 -5.62
N SER A 90 -11.46 2.87 -6.27
CA SER A 90 -12.01 1.70 -6.98
C SER A 90 -12.11 0.46 -6.11
N TYR A 91 -11.30 0.37 -5.05
CA TYR A 91 -11.20 -0.83 -4.23
C TYR A 91 -11.34 -0.50 -2.75
N CYS A 92 -12.05 -1.38 -2.03
CA CYS A 92 -12.13 -1.30 -0.58
C CYS A 92 -10.79 -1.69 0.07
N PRO A 93 -10.57 -1.31 1.35
CA PRO A 93 -9.32 -1.58 2.06
C PRO A 93 -8.89 -3.05 2.09
N SER A 94 -9.84 -4.00 2.20
CA SER A 94 -9.55 -5.43 2.24
C SER A 94 -9.10 -5.97 0.87
N MET A 95 -9.72 -5.51 -0.21
CA MET A 95 -9.34 -5.86 -1.59
C MET A 95 -7.92 -5.38 -1.91
N LEU A 96 -7.59 -4.14 -1.54
CA LEU A 96 -6.24 -3.59 -1.72
C LEU A 96 -5.19 -4.41 -0.94
N ALA A 97 -5.49 -4.76 0.32
CA ALA A 97 -4.61 -5.57 1.15
C ALA A 97 -4.37 -6.97 0.56
N ALA A 98 -5.44 -7.67 0.16
CA ALA A 98 -5.35 -8.99 -0.44
C ALA A 98 -4.58 -8.98 -1.77
N SER A 99 -4.84 -7.99 -2.62
CA SER A 99 -4.16 -7.81 -3.91
C SER A 99 -2.68 -7.47 -3.74
N SER A 100 -2.33 -6.74 -2.69
CA SER A 100 -0.93 -6.43 -2.34
C SER A 100 -0.17 -7.69 -1.90
N VAL A 101 -0.82 -8.58 -1.12
CA VAL A 101 -0.25 -9.89 -0.77
C VAL A 101 -0.06 -10.75 -2.03
N TYR A 102 -1.06 -10.79 -2.90
CA TYR A 102 -0.96 -11.55 -4.15
C TYR A 102 0.18 -11.03 -5.05
N ALA A 103 0.27 -9.71 -5.27
CA ALA A 103 1.35 -9.09 -6.02
C ALA A 103 2.74 -9.37 -5.40
N ALA A 104 2.86 -9.26 -4.07
CA ALA A 104 4.11 -9.56 -3.36
C ALA A 104 4.54 -11.02 -3.51
N ARG A 105 3.61 -11.98 -3.38
CA ARG A 105 3.89 -13.40 -3.61
C ARG A 105 4.34 -13.66 -5.05
N SER A 106 3.72 -12.99 -6.01
CA SER A 106 4.08 -13.07 -7.41
C SER A 106 5.49 -12.55 -7.67
N THR A 107 5.84 -11.37 -7.14
CA THR A 107 7.19 -10.82 -7.32
C THR A 107 8.26 -11.65 -6.62
N LEU A 108 7.96 -12.24 -5.46
CA LEU A 108 8.88 -13.09 -4.71
C LEU A 108 8.87 -14.57 -5.16
N ASN A 109 8.22 -14.87 -6.30
CA ASN A 109 8.11 -16.21 -6.89
C ASN A 109 7.63 -17.29 -5.90
N LYS A 110 6.67 -16.95 -5.03
CA LYS A 110 6.11 -17.90 -4.06
C LYS A 110 5.04 -18.77 -4.73
N THR A 111 5.17 -20.09 -4.62
CA THR A 111 4.19 -21.05 -5.12
C THR A 111 3.53 -21.81 -3.97
N PRO A 112 2.20 -22.04 -4.02
CA PRO A 112 1.23 -21.45 -4.95
C PRO A 112 1.06 -19.93 -4.72
N LEU A 113 0.68 -19.17 -5.76
CA LEU A 113 0.52 -17.71 -5.68
C LEU A 113 -0.62 -17.32 -4.72
N TRP A 114 -1.75 -18.02 -4.79
CA TRP A 114 -2.88 -17.86 -3.88
C TRP A 114 -3.20 -19.20 -3.20
N THR A 115 -3.05 -19.25 -1.88
CA THR A 115 -3.27 -20.49 -1.10
C THR A 115 -4.73 -20.59 -0.66
N GLN A 116 -5.20 -21.82 -0.37
CA GLN A 116 -6.51 -22.02 0.24
C GLN A 116 -6.65 -21.27 1.58
N THR A 117 -5.57 -21.18 2.35
CA THR A 117 -5.53 -20.39 3.60
C THR A 117 -5.81 -18.91 3.35
N LEU A 118 -5.18 -18.32 2.32
CA LEU A 118 -5.41 -16.93 1.94
C LEU A 118 -6.84 -16.71 1.43
N GLN A 119 -7.35 -17.60 0.59
CA GLN A 119 -8.73 -17.56 0.13
C GLN A 119 -9.72 -17.67 1.30
N HIS A 120 -9.49 -18.59 2.24
CA HIS A 120 -10.34 -18.78 3.41
C HIS A 120 -10.36 -17.54 4.34
N HIS A 121 -9.20 -16.94 4.62
CA HIS A 121 -9.12 -15.81 5.55
C HIS A 121 -9.49 -14.45 4.92
N SER A 122 -9.36 -14.31 3.60
CA SER A 122 -9.72 -13.08 2.88
C SER A 122 -11.11 -13.09 2.29
N GLY A 123 -11.62 -14.27 1.92
CA GLY A 123 -12.87 -14.44 1.18
C GLY A 123 -12.74 -14.19 -0.33
N TYR A 124 -11.55 -13.86 -0.85
CA TYR A 124 -11.34 -13.54 -2.26
C TYR A 124 -10.71 -14.69 -3.04
N SER A 125 -11.20 -14.91 -4.26
CA SER A 125 -10.55 -15.76 -5.25
C SER A 125 -9.41 -15.02 -5.97
N GLU A 126 -8.50 -15.77 -6.60
CA GLU A 126 -7.41 -15.19 -7.40
C GLU A 126 -7.93 -14.27 -8.52
N ASP A 127 -9.00 -14.69 -9.21
CA ASP A 127 -9.61 -13.90 -10.30
C ASP A 127 -10.12 -12.54 -9.84
N GLN A 128 -10.65 -12.44 -8.61
CA GLN A 128 -11.15 -11.18 -8.05
C GLN A 128 -10.01 -10.20 -7.75
N LEU A 129 -8.82 -10.69 -7.41
CA LEU A 129 -7.66 -9.88 -7.06
C LEU A 129 -6.86 -9.42 -8.28
N MET A 130 -7.01 -10.14 -9.40
CA MET A 130 -6.18 -10.01 -10.58
C MET A 130 -6.07 -8.57 -11.09
N GLU A 131 -7.19 -7.86 -11.24
CA GLU A 131 -7.20 -6.51 -11.81
C GLU A 131 -6.54 -5.48 -10.89
N CYS A 132 -6.76 -5.56 -9.57
CA CYS A 132 -6.09 -4.69 -8.62
C CYS A 132 -4.59 -5.03 -8.55
N ALA A 133 -4.22 -6.31 -8.57
CA ALA A 133 -2.82 -6.72 -8.53
C ALA A 133 -2.03 -6.27 -9.76
N LYS A 134 -2.59 -6.40 -10.97
CA LYS A 134 -1.99 -5.86 -12.21
C LYS A 134 -1.72 -4.36 -12.10
N GLN A 135 -2.68 -3.59 -11.54
CA GLN A 135 -2.49 -2.16 -11.31
C GLN A 135 -1.33 -1.89 -10.35
N LEU A 136 -1.25 -2.61 -9.23
CA LEU A 136 -0.16 -2.46 -8.26
C LEU A 136 1.21 -2.76 -8.88
N VAL A 137 1.32 -3.81 -9.69
CA VAL A 137 2.56 -4.15 -10.40
C VAL A 137 2.91 -3.11 -11.47
N SER A 138 1.91 -2.53 -12.14
CA SER A 138 2.15 -1.42 -13.07
C SER A 138 2.72 -0.18 -12.39
N TYR A 139 2.28 0.12 -11.15
CA TYR A 139 2.86 1.22 -10.37
C TYR A 139 4.29 0.91 -9.92
N HIS A 140 4.58 -0.35 -9.56
CA HIS A 140 5.95 -0.77 -9.24
C HIS A 140 6.88 -0.61 -10.43
N LEU A 141 6.46 -0.99 -11.64
CA LEU A 141 7.23 -0.81 -12.87
C LEU A 141 7.64 0.66 -13.09
N GLY A 142 6.73 1.60 -12.86
CA GLY A 142 7.01 3.04 -13.00
C GLY A 142 7.60 3.71 -11.74
N ALA A 143 7.76 3.00 -10.62
CA ALA A 143 8.06 3.61 -9.33
C ALA A 143 9.44 4.28 -9.28
N ALA A 144 10.44 3.70 -9.95
CA ALA A 144 11.81 4.22 -10.00
C ALA A 144 11.91 5.55 -10.78
N GLU A 145 11.04 5.75 -11.77
CA GLU A 145 11.04 6.89 -12.69
C GLU A 145 10.00 7.96 -12.33
N SER A 146 9.03 7.63 -11.47
CA SER A 146 7.98 8.53 -11.00
C SER A 146 8.53 9.82 -10.38
N LYS A 147 7.78 10.92 -10.50
CA LYS A 147 8.09 12.17 -9.79
C LYS A 147 8.01 12.01 -8.27
N LEU A 148 7.12 11.13 -7.78
CA LEU A 148 6.89 10.88 -6.37
C LEU A 148 7.65 9.62 -5.92
N LYS A 149 8.90 9.78 -5.49
CA LYS A 149 9.80 8.66 -5.14
C LYS A 149 9.88 8.33 -3.65
N ALA A 150 9.09 8.98 -2.79
CA ALA A 150 9.20 8.82 -1.33
C ALA A 150 9.03 7.35 -0.89
N ILE A 151 8.01 6.67 -1.41
CA ILE A 151 7.74 5.26 -1.12
C ILE A 151 8.86 4.37 -1.69
N TYR A 152 9.25 4.60 -2.95
CA TYR A 152 10.35 3.84 -3.56
C TYR A 152 11.62 3.92 -2.72
N ARG A 153 12.05 5.14 -2.33
CA ARG A 153 13.22 5.37 -1.48
C ARG A 153 13.09 4.69 -0.11
N LYS A 154 11.92 4.77 0.53
CA LYS A 154 11.63 4.12 1.82
C LYS A 154 11.88 2.61 1.75
N PHE A 155 11.40 1.96 0.69
CA PHE A 155 11.53 0.51 0.51
C PHE A 155 12.80 0.08 -0.26
N SER A 156 13.63 1.02 -0.72
CA SER A 156 15.01 0.76 -1.17
C SER A 156 16.00 0.61 -0.01
N SER A 157 15.63 1.01 1.20
CA SER A 157 16.51 0.90 2.38
C SER A 157 16.83 -0.57 2.71
N PRO A 158 18.08 -0.91 3.10
CA PRO A 158 18.44 -2.24 3.60
C PRO A 158 17.57 -2.71 4.78
N ASP A 159 17.13 -1.80 5.65
CA ASP A 159 16.26 -2.11 6.79
C ASP A 159 14.88 -2.65 6.35
N ARG A 160 14.48 -2.33 5.11
CA ARG A 160 13.26 -2.82 4.46
C ARG A 160 13.52 -3.97 3.49
N GLY A 161 14.70 -4.60 3.58
CA GLY A 161 15.13 -5.67 2.67
C GLY A 161 15.35 -5.21 1.23
N ALA A 162 15.44 -3.89 1.01
CA ALA A 162 15.59 -3.27 -0.31
C ALA A 162 14.55 -3.78 -1.35
N VAL A 163 13.34 -4.09 -0.89
CA VAL A 163 12.31 -4.78 -1.68
C VAL A 163 11.86 -4.01 -2.93
N ALA A 164 12.08 -2.69 -2.98
CA ALA A 164 11.78 -1.89 -4.16
C ALA A 164 12.61 -2.29 -5.40
N PHE A 165 13.79 -2.90 -5.22
CA PHE A 165 14.68 -3.31 -6.31
C PHE A 165 14.32 -4.67 -6.95
N PHE A 166 13.38 -5.43 -6.38
CA PHE A 166 12.94 -6.66 -7.03
C PHE A 166 12.32 -6.35 -8.40
N PRO A 167 12.50 -7.23 -9.39
CA PRO A 167 11.88 -7.06 -10.69
C PRO A 167 10.35 -7.15 -10.57
N PRO A 168 9.57 -6.29 -11.24
CA PRO A 168 8.12 -6.42 -11.25
C PRO A 168 7.66 -7.79 -11.76
N ALA A 169 6.57 -8.31 -11.19
CA ALA A 169 6.00 -9.60 -11.55
C ALA A 169 5.50 -9.64 -13.00
N ARG A 170 6.28 -10.25 -13.91
CA ARG A 170 6.00 -10.27 -15.36
C ARG A 170 4.68 -10.93 -15.75
N ASN A 171 4.25 -11.94 -14.98
CA ASN A 171 2.97 -12.63 -15.18
C ASN A 171 1.74 -11.73 -14.95
N LEU A 172 1.93 -10.57 -14.29
CA LEU A 172 0.87 -9.60 -14.02
C LEU A 172 0.99 -8.34 -14.89
N LEU A 173 1.97 -8.27 -15.78
CA LEU A 173 2.10 -7.17 -16.74
C LEU A 173 1.36 -7.51 -18.04
N PRO A 174 0.85 -6.50 -18.77
CA PRO A 174 0.33 -6.73 -20.11
C PRO A 174 1.45 -7.31 -21.01
N PRO A 175 1.12 -8.19 -21.97
CA PRO A 175 2.10 -8.74 -22.88
C PRO A 175 2.81 -7.61 -23.62
N THR A 176 4.12 -7.52 -23.47
CA THR A 176 4.95 -6.62 -24.26
C THR A 176 4.91 -7.08 -25.71
N THR A 177 4.52 -6.20 -26.63
CA THR A 177 4.41 -6.47 -28.08
C THR A 177 5.73 -6.84 -28.77
N THR A 178 6.82 -7.02 -28.03
CA THR A 178 8.16 -7.29 -28.55
C THR A 178 8.46 -8.76 -28.85
N ASP A 179 7.64 -9.71 -28.37
CA ASP A 179 7.87 -11.15 -28.63
C ASP A 179 7.17 -11.68 -29.89
N ALA A 180 6.44 -10.84 -30.63
CA ALA A 180 5.78 -11.22 -31.88
C ALA A 180 6.64 -11.05 -33.14
N ALA A 181 7.89 -10.55 -33.02
CA ALA A 181 8.76 -10.25 -34.17
C ALA A 181 9.92 -11.24 -34.38
N SER A 182 10.00 -12.33 -33.63
CA SER A 182 11.09 -13.34 -33.74
C SER A 182 10.61 -14.73 -34.15
N SER A 183 9.38 -14.86 -34.64
CA SER A 183 8.86 -16.12 -35.21
C SER A 183 8.13 -15.88 -36.53
N SER A 184 8.90 -15.49 -37.54
CA SER A 184 8.53 -15.58 -38.96
C SER A 184 9.79 -15.66 -39.82
#